data_AF-A0A4V1UVC2-F1
#
_entry.id   AF-A0A4V1UVC2-F1
#
_cell.length_a   1.000
_cell.length_b   1.000
_cell.length_c   1.000
_cell.angle_alpha   90.00
_cell.angle_beta   90.00
_cell.angle_gamma   90.00
#
_symmetry.space_group_name_H-M   'P 1'
#
loop_
_entity.id
_entity.type
_entity.pdbx_description
1 polymer ?
#
loop_
_entity_poly.entity_id
_entity_poly.type
_entity_poly.pdbx_seq_one_letter_code
_entity_poly.pdbx_strand_id
1 'polypeptide(L)'
;MVMIENIHHGEFLARSNLVRDLNVTAIAHIGELYERGVREGQFRENLDPLEIHWQISALCFFNVSNRATFSQLFGRDFGAEEAQQRLKANTVEMVLRFVAKPEVVK
;
A
#
# COMPACT_ATOMS: atom_id res chain seq x y z
N MET A 1 12.38 5.78 10.52
CA MET A 1 12.64 6.80 9.49
C MET A 1 11.35 7.51 9.10
N VAL A 2 10.35 6.85 8.51
CA VAL A 2 9.08 7.49 8.08
C VAL A 2 8.30 8.18 9.21
N MET A 3 8.15 7.57 10.40
CA MET A 3 7.44 8.27 11.51
C MET A 3 8.18 9.50 12.02
N ILE A 4 9.50 9.44 12.06
CA ILE A 4 10.36 10.56 12.47
C ILE A 4 10.26 11.66 11.41
N GLU A 5 10.34 11.32 10.11
CA GLU A 5 10.10 12.27 9.02
C GLU A 5 8.71 12.89 9.06
N ASN A 6 7.66 12.11 9.35
CA ASN A 6 6.30 12.65 9.46
C ASN A 6 6.18 13.67 10.61
N ILE A 7 6.86 13.43 11.74
CA ILE A 7 6.96 14.39 12.86
C ILE A 7 7.71 15.66 12.40
N HIS A 8 8.74 15.50 11.58
CA HIS A 8 9.51 16.61 11.00
C HIS A 8 8.95 17.13 9.68
N HIS A 9 7.68 16.83 9.34
CA HIS A 9 7.02 17.28 8.10
C HIS A 9 7.81 16.99 6.81
N GLY A 10 8.61 15.91 6.78
CA GLY A 10 9.41 15.49 5.62
C GLY A 10 10.63 16.36 5.34
N GLU A 11 11.11 17.14 6.32
CA GLU A 11 12.20 18.10 6.13
C GLU A 11 13.50 17.45 5.63
N PHE A 12 13.80 16.22 6.05
CA PHE A 12 15.02 15.54 5.59
C PHE A 12 14.77 14.71 4.32
N LEU A 13 13.53 14.25 4.09
CA LEU A 13 13.13 13.69 2.79
C LEU A 13 13.27 14.69 1.65
N ALA A 14 12.98 15.97 1.89
CA ALA A 14 13.17 17.03 0.91
C ALA A 14 14.63 17.14 0.41
N ARG A 15 15.59 16.70 1.23
CA ARG A 15 17.03 16.78 0.97
C ARG A 15 17.62 15.49 0.33
N SER A 16 16.83 14.43 0.19
CA SER A 16 17.30 13.13 -0.32
C SER A 16 16.79 12.82 -1.72
N ASN A 17 17.70 12.84 -2.71
CA ASN A 17 17.35 12.50 -4.10
C ASN A 17 17.09 10.99 -4.29
N LEU A 18 17.82 10.12 -3.58
CA LEU A 18 17.68 8.66 -3.70
C LEU A 18 16.28 8.16 -3.31
N VAL A 19 15.67 8.75 -2.27
CA VAL A 19 14.33 8.36 -1.82
C VAL A 19 13.25 8.84 -2.80
N ARG A 20 13.49 9.96 -3.49
CA ARG A 20 12.59 10.43 -4.56
C ARG A 20 12.58 9.44 -5.72
N ASP A 21 13.76 9.00 -6.19
CA ASP A 21 13.88 8.14 -7.37
C ASP A 21 13.24 6.76 -7.18
N LEU A 22 13.42 6.11 -6.01
CA LEU A 22 12.81 4.81 -5.71
C LEU A 22 11.28 4.86 -5.65
N ASN A 23 10.71 5.93 -5.08
CA ASN A 23 9.26 6.09 -5.01
C ASN A 23 8.64 6.33 -6.39
N VAL A 24 9.34 7.07 -7.26
CA VAL A 24 8.91 7.31 -8.64
C VAL A 24 8.81 6.00 -9.42
N THR A 25 9.76 5.06 -9.26
CA THR A 25 9.71 3.76 -9.93
C THR A 25 8.51 2.90 -9.50
N ALA A 26 8.20 2.87 -8.20
CA ALA A 26 7.07 2.08 -7.70
C ALA A 26 5.71 2.62 -8.22
N ILE A 27 5.54 3.95 -8.22
CA ILE A 27 4.33 4.60 -8.72
C ILE A 27 4.19 4.37 -10.23
N ALA A 28 5.29 4.46 -10.99
CA ALA A 28 5.27 4.22 -12.44
C ALA A 28 4.75 2.82 -12.78
N HIS A 29 5.22 1.78 -12.07
CA HIS A 29 4.73 0.41 -12.28
C HIS A 29 3.24 0.23 -11.92
N ILE A 30 2.76 0.89 -10.86
CA ILE A 30 1.34 0.88 -10.52
C ILE A 30 0.53 1.57 -11.62
N GLY A 31 1.02 2.69 -12.16
CA GLY A 31 0.41 3.40 -13.28
C GLY A 31 0.27 2.53 -14.52
N GLU A 32 1.35 1.88 -14.96
CA GLU A 32 1.34 0.98 -16.13
C GLU A 32 0.35 -0.19 -15.95
N LEU A 33 0.33 -0.81 -14.76
CA LEU A 33 -0.58 -1.90 -14.45
C LEU A 33 -2.03 -1.44 -14.44
N TYR A 34 -2.29 -0.28 -13.84
CA TYR A 34 -3.62 0.30 -13.75
C TYR A 34 -4.17 0.67 -15.13
N GLU A 35 -3.39 1.36 -15.96
CA GLU A 35 -3.77 1.72 -17.33
C GLU A 35 -4.09 0.48 -18.17
N ARG A 36 -3.29 -0.59 -18.04
CA ARG A 36 -3.58 -1.87 -18.70
C ARG A 36 -4.91 -2.44 -18.24
N GLY A 37 -5.15 -2.51 -16.93
CA GLY A 37 -6.40 -3.04 -16.39
C GLY A 37 -7.64 -2.24 -16.80
N VAL A 38 -7.51 -0.91 -16.93
CA VAL A 38 -8.58 -0.05 -17.48
C VAL A 38 -8.83 -0.38 -18.95
N ARG A 39 -7.76 -0.48 -19.77
CA ARG A 39 -7.86 -0.82 -21.21
C ARG A 39 -8.50 -2.19 -21.44
N GLU A 40 -8.22 -3.15 -20.58
CA GLU A 40 -8.79 -4.50 -20.61
C GLU A 40 -10.21 -4.58 -19.98
N GLY A 41 -10.73 -3.45 -19.51
CA GLY A 41 -12.04 -3.37 -18.86
C GLY A 41 -12.12 -4.07 -17.50
N GLN A 42 -10.98 -4.44 -16.91
CA GLN A 42 -10.91 -5.12 -15.61
C GLN A 42 -11.00 -4.14 -14.44
N PHE A 43 -10.42 -2.95 -14.58
CA PHE A 43 -10.39 -1.92 -13.55
C PHE A 43 -11.36 -0.77 -13.85
N ARG A 44 -11.86 -0.13 -12.79
CA ARG A 44 -12.66 1.09 -12.92
C ARG A 44 -11.79 2.26 -13.36
N GLU A 45 -12.39 3.19 -14.09
CA GLU A 45 -11.74 4.38 -14.59
C GLU A 45 -11.58 5.46 -13.50
N ASN A 46 -10.75 6.46 -13.79
CA ASN A 46 -10.60 7.69 -12.99
C ASN A 46 -10.02 7.52 -11.57
N LEU A 47 -9.20 6.51 -11.34
CA LEU A 47 -8.33 6.41 -10.16
C LEU A 47 -6.95 6.99 -10.42
N ASP A 48 -6.37 7.62 -9.40
CA ASP A 48 -4.99 8.10 -9.39
C ASP A 48 -4.05 6.97 -8.92
N PRO A 49 -3.07 6.53 -9.74
CA PRO A 49 -2.05 5.56 -9.32
C PRO A 49 -1.27 5.96 -8.04
N LEU A 50 -1.09 7.25 -7.79
CA LEU A 50 -0.46 7.75 -6.56
C LEU A 50 -1.33 7.45 -5.33
N GLU A 51 -2.64 7.62 -5.44
CA GLU A 51 -3.58 7.30 -4.36
C GLU A 51 -3.69 5.78 -4.13
N ILE A 52 -3.63 4.98 -5.20
CA ILE A 52 -3.55 3.52 -5.09
C ILE A 52 -2.26 3.12 -4.35
N HIS A 53 -1.13 3.73 -4.71
CA HIS A 53 0.14 3.52 -4.03
C HIS A 53 0.07 3.93 -2.56
N TRP A 54 -0.57 5.07 -2.26
CA TRP A 54 -0.77 5.55 -0.90
C TRP A 54 -1.52 4.54 -0.03
N GLN A 55 -2.60 3.96 -0.55
CA GLN A 55 -3.39 2.95 0.16
C GLN A 55 -2.59 1.68 0.47
N ILE A 56 -1.85 1.15 -0.53
CA ILE A 56 -0.97 -0.01 -0.35
C ILE A 56 0.08 0.30 0.73
N SER A 57 0.74 1.45 0.61
CA SER A 57 1.75 1.91 1.56
C SER A 57 1.19 2.05 2.98
N ALA A 58 -0.02 2.59 3.15
CA ALA A 58 -0.66 2.72 4.45
C ALA A 58 -0.91 1.35 5.13
N LEU A 59 -1.41 0.37 4.38
CA LEU A 59 -1.66 -0.99 4.88
C LEU A 59 -0.36 -1.69 5.28
N CYS A 60 0.67 -1.61 4.42
CA CYS A 60 2.00 -2.15 4.71
C CYS A 60 2.64 -1.47 5.92
N PHE A 61 2.53 -0.14 6.00
CA PHE A 61 3.12 0.66 7.06
C PHE A 61 2.52 0.32 8.42
N PHE A 62 1.19 0.21 8.51
CA PHE A 62 0.52 -0.20 9.74
C PHE A 62 0.95 -1.60 10.18
N ASN A 63 1.00 -2.55 9.23
CA ASN A 63 1.40 -3.93 9.50
C ASN A 63 2.83 -4.05 10.06
N VAL A 64 3.73 -3.10 9.77
CA VAL A 64 5.09 -3.10 10.32
C VAL A 64 5.18 -2.26 11.58
N SER A 65 4.74 -1.01 11.53
CA SER A 65 4.97 0.01 12.57
C SER A 65 4.12 -0.20 13.82
N ASN A 66 2.92 -0.78 13.66
CA ASN A 66 1.97 -0.96 14.76
C ASN A 66 1.91 -2.42 15.25
N ARG A 67 2.64 -3.34 14.61
CA ARG A 67 2.57 -4.78 14.91
C ARG A 67 2.79 -5.09 16.37
N ALA A 68 3.87 -4.58 16.96
CA ALA A 68 4.25 -4.92 18.33
C ALA A 68 3.19 -4.48 19.35
N THR A 69 2.73 -3.24 19.24
CA THR A 69 1.72 -2.70 20.16
C THR A 69 0.35 -3.33 19.93
N PHE A 70 -0.05 -3.54 18.69
CA PHE A 70 -1.32 -4.20 18.35
C PHE A 70 -1.34 -5.66 18.83
N SER A 71 -0.25 -6.40 18.64
CA SER A 71 -0.14 -7.78 19.14
C SER A 71 -0.27 -7.86 20.66
N GLN A 72 0.39 -6.95 21.39
CA GLN A 72 0.32 -6.89 22.86
C GLN A 72 -1.08 -6.51 23.34
N LEU A 73 -1.71 -5.51 22.71
CA LEU A 73 -3.03 -5.03 23.11
C LEU A 73 -4.13 -6.08 22.94
N PHE A 74 -4.03 -6.92 21.91
CA PHE A 74 -5.05 -7.91 21.57
C PHE A 74 -4.65 -9.36 21.84
N GLY A 75 -3.50 -9.60 22.48
CA GLY A 75 -3.06 -10.94 22.87
C GLY A 75 -2.87 -11.92 21.70
N ARG A 76 -2.57 -11.41 20.51
CA ARG A 76 -2.41 -12.21 19.28
C ARG A 76 -1.11 -11.85 18.59
N ASP A 77 -0.27 -12.83 18.28
CA ASP A 77 0.95 -12.57 17.51
C ASP A 77 0.64 -12.30 16.03
N PHE A 78 0.52 -11.03 15.67
CA PHE A 78 0.40 -10.61 14.28
C PHE A 78 1.72 -10.68 13.51
N GLY A 79 2.85 -10.98 14.15
CA GLY A 79 4.13 -11.27 13.48
C GLY A 79 4.31 -12.72 13.05
N ALA A 80 3.49 -13.63 13.56
CA ALA A 80 3.50 -15.03 13.15
C ALA A 80 3.31 -15.17 11.64
N GLU A 81 4.02 -16.13 11.03
CA GLU A 81 4.04 -16.31 9.58
C GLU A 81 2.64 -16.46 8.98
N GLU A 82 1.79 -17.31 9.58
CA GLU A 82 0.40 -17.48 9.13
C GLU A 82 -0.44 -16.19 9.24
N ALA A 83 -0.18 -15.37 10.27
CA ALA A 83 -0.88 -14.10 10.43
C ALA A 83 -0.47 -13.12 9.33
N GLN A 84 0.82 -13.04 9.01
CA GLN A 84 1.34 -12.23 7.91
C GLN A 84 0.83 -12.70 6.55
N GLN A 85 0.76 -14.02 6.32
CA GLN A 85 0.19 -14.57 5.08
C GLN A 85 -1.29 -14.19 4.92
N ARG A 86 -2.10 -14.33 5.98
CA ARG A 86 -3.52 -13.92 5.95
C ARG A 86 -3.68 -12.41 5.75
N LEU A 87 -2.93 -11.58 6.47
CA LEU A 87 -2.99 -10.13 6.32
C LEU A 87 -2.59 -9.67 4.92
N LYS A 88 -1.57 -10.31 4.33
CA LYS A 88 -1.16 -10.07 2.94
C LYS A 88 -2.29 -10.42 1.98
N ALA A 89 -2.90 -11.61 2.11
CA ALA A 89 -4.02 -12.03 1.27
C ALA A 89 -5.19 -11.04 1.35
N ASN A 90 -5.58 -10.65 2.57
CA ASN A 90 -6.65 -9.68 2.79
C ASN A 90 -6.32 -8.30 2.20
N THR A 91 -5.07 -7.85 2.31
CA THR A 91 -4.61 -6.57 1.75
C THR A 91 -4.69 -6.59 0.22
N VAL A 92 -4.21 -7.65 -0.40
CA VAL A 92 -4.28 -7.83 -1.86
C VAL A 92 -5.74 -7.86 -2.31
N GLU A 93 -6.58 -8.64 -1.64
CA GLU A 93 -8.01 -8.73 -1.95
C GLU A 93 -8.70 -7.36 -1.82
N MET A 94 -8.45 -6.63 -0.73
CA MET A 94 -9.04 -5.32 -0.50
C MET A 94 -8.67 -4.32 -1.61
N VAL A 95 -7.38 -4.26 -1.99
CA VAL A 95 -6.91 -3.36 -3.05
C VAL A 95 -7.46 -3.79 -4.41
N LEU A 96 -7.48 -5.09 -4.71
CA LEU A 96 -8.04 -5.60 -5.97
C LEU A 96 -9.54 -5.30 -6.08
N ARG A 97 -10.33 -5.56 -5.02
CA ARG A 97 -11.76 -5.22 -4.98
C ARG A 97 -11.99 -3.71 -5.12
N PHE A 98 -11.09 -2.89 -4.58
CA PHE A 98 -11.15 -1.45 -4.74
C PHE A 98 -10.88 -1.01 -6.17
N VAL A 99 -9.90 -1.58 -6.89
CA VAL A 99 -9.58 -1.13 -8.27
C VAL A 99 -10.41 -1.81 -9.35
N ALA A 100 -10.93 -3.01 -9.09
CA ALA A 100 -11.71 -3.77 -10.05
C ALA A 100 -13.08 -3.14 -10.32
N LYS A 101 -13.61 -3.39 -11.52
CA LYS A 101 -15.01 -3.06 -11.81
C LYS A 101 -15.95 -3.97 -11.01
N PRO A 102 -17.11 -3.47 -10.54
CA PRO A 102 -18.07 -4.27 -9.79
C PRO A 102 -18.49 -5.57 -10.51
N GLU A 103 -18.53 -5.55 -11.84
CA GLU A 103 -18.95 -6.68 -12.66
C GLU A 103 -17.89 -7.79 -12.77
N VAL A 104 -16.63 -7.47 -12.42
CA VAL A 104 -15.49 -8.40 -12.46
C VAL A 104 -15.30 -9.12 -11.11
N VAL A 105 -15.75 -8.50 -10.02
CA VAL A 105 -15.69 -9.05 -8.66
C VAL A 105 -16.96 -9.87 -8.40
N LYS A 106 -16.91 -11.18 -8.67
CA LYS A 106 -17.97 -12.13 -8.26
C LYS A 106 -17.88 -12.50 -6.78
#